data_AF-R6DW08-F1
#
_entry.id   AF-R6DW08-F1
#
_cell.length_a   1.000
_cell.length_b   1.000
_cell.length_c   1.000
_cell.angle_alpha   90.00
_cell.angle_beta   90.00
_cell.angle_gamma   90.00
#
_symmetry.space_group_name_H-M   'P 1'
#
loop_
_entity.id
_entity.type
_entity.pdbx_description
1 polymer ?
#
loop_
_entity_poly.entity_id
_entity_poly.type
_entity_poly.pdbx_seq_one_letter_code
_entity_poly.pdbx_strand_id
1 'polypeptide(L)'
;MGNQDIKAVSVATASTDGSYTILEDGGSGIATLSLNAANVEILTDENSTIENNVYKTTGNVIRIKTGEANKSYTLSMKDKATNASTAALKSDENGIITLNVEDTAHKSGVYTFTLNGMEINLYDNVENDKYIVKVYDGEAEEGEAAELRVVTTGEVGKVRFTDTDGNTITVAASEKNDDGTKTWSMTKSKPAGEYEYSISVKVGYEWITENSKVKLTFTEKILDSGLIRSAEYDAESGLYKITIEGRATKIQFISEDGMTRTYTRYHDSVKSRKTYDEDGNEVNDTARTLDHEIWLVDAKIYSGQKYTVMGKFEAGWNREGTASLTAH
;
A
#
# COMPACT_ATOMS: atom_id res chain seq x y z
N MET A 1 -12.60 17.57 -24.42
CA MET A 1 -11.12 17.58 -24.34
C MET A 1 -10.69 19.02 -24.18
N GLY A 2 -10.44 19.45 -22.94
CA GLY A 2 -9.84 20.76 -22.67
C GLY A 2 -8.33 20.63 -22.80
N ASN A 3 -7.73 21.44 -23.68
CA ASN A 3 -6.29 21.56 -23.82
C ASN A 3 -5.76 22.15 -22.50
N GLN A 4 -5.10 21.33 -21.67
CA GLN A 4 -4.37 21.85 -20.51
C GLN A 4 -3.16 22.57 -21.08
N ASP A 5 -3.15 23.89 -21.01
CA ASP A 5 -1.99 24.70 -21.38
C ASP A 5 -0.84 24.33 -20.42
N ILE A 6 0.12 23.54 -20.91
CA ILE A 6 1.35 23.21 -20.19
C ILE A 6 2.12 24.53 -20.00
N LYS A 7 2.16 25.03 -18.76
CA LYS A 7 2.90 26.24 -18.41
C LYS A 7 4.39 25.94 -18.43
N ALA A 8 5.17 26.80 -19.09
CA ALA A 8 6.62 26.71 -19.08
C ALA A 8 7.19 26.99 -17.69
N VAL A 9 8.35 26.39 -17.40
CA VAL A 9 9.20 26.69 -16.23
C VAL A 9 9.38 28.20 -16.09
N SER A 10 9.27 28.72 -14.87
CA SER A 10 9.49 30.14 -14.62
C SER A 10 10.32 30.37 -13.37
N VAL A 11 10.86 31.58 -13.23
CA VAL A 11 11.51 32.01 -11.99
C VAL A 11 10.58 33.01 -11.30
N ALA A 12 10.10 32.66 -10.11
CA ALA A 12 9.61 33.66 -9.18
C ALA A 12 10.83 34.27 -8.47
N THR A 13 11.03 35.56 -8.69
CA THR A 13 12.03 36.34 -7.92
C THR A 13 11.75 36.21 -6.43
N ALA A 14 12.72 35.72 -5.66
CA ALA A 14 12.59 35.62 -4.21
C ALA A 14 13.14 36.88 -3.52
N SER A 15 12.35 37.36 -2.54
CA SER A 15 12.68 37.96 -1.24
C SER A 15 13.97 38.79 -0.98
N THR A 16 15.13 38.47 -1.56
CA THR A 16 16.45 39.04 -1.22
C THR A 16 17.49 38.79 -2.32
N ASP A 17 18.47 39.70 -2.48
CA ASP A 17 19.56 39.59 -3.47
C ASP A 17 20.26 38.21 -3.41
N GLY A 18 20.30 37.48 -4.54
CA GLY A 18 21.04 36.22 -4.68
C GLY A 18 20.26 34.91 -4.50
N SER A 19 18.98 34.97 -4.09
CA SER A 19 18.11 33.78 -3.94
C SER A 19 16.94 33.83 -4.92
N TYR A 20 16.60 32.69 -5.54
CA TYR A 20 15.57 32.59 -6.58
C TYR A 20 14.77 31.30 -6.44
N THR A 21 13.45 31.39 -6.64
CA THR A 21 12.59 30.21 -6.69
C THR A 21 12.30 29.87 -8.15
N ILE A 22 12.63 28.64 -8.56
CA ILE A 22 12.25 28.07 -9.85
C ILE A 22 10.92 27.36 -9.65
N LEU A 23 9.89 27.84 -10.34
CA LEU A 23 8.54 27.30 -10.29
C LEU A 23 8.25 26.45 -11.52
N GLU A 24 7.83 25.21 -11.27
CA GLU A 24 7.28 24.29 -12.24
C GLU A 24 5.80 24.02 -11.93
N ASP A 25 4.92 24.66 -12.70
CA ASP A 25 3.46 24.52 -12.56
C ASP A 25 2.85 23.68 -13.69
N GLY A 26 3.63 23.29 -14.70
CA GLY A 26 3.16 22.63 -15.92
C GLY A 26 3.04 21.10 -15.83
N GLY A 27 3.59 20.48 -14.77
CA GLY A 27 3.56 19.03 -14.55
C GLY A 27 4.48 18.19 -15.44
N SER A 28 5.21 18.80 -16.39
CA SER A 28 6.25 18.13 -17.18
C SER A 28 7.56 17.96 -16.43
N GLY A 29 7.85 18.85 -15.47
CA GLY A 29 9.09 18.92 -14.71
C GLY A 29 10.29 19.42 -15.53
N ILE A 30 11.32 19.90 -14.83
CA ILE A 30 12.58 20.41 -15.39
C ILE A 30 13.32 19.27 -16.07
N ALA A 31 13.84 19.53 -17.26
CA ALA A 31 14.80 18.67 -17.94
C ALA A 31 16.22 19.21 -17.79
N THR A 32 16.42 20.49 -18.09
CA THR A 32 17.75 21.11 -18.11
C THR A 32 17.70 22.53 -17.57
N LEU A 33 18.67 22.86 -16.71
CA LEU A 33 19.06 24.20 -16.33
C LEU A 33 20.45 24.51 -16.90
N SER A 34 20.65 25.73 -17.37
CA SER A 34 21.98 26.19 -17.74
C SER A 34 22.24 27.63 -17.31
N LEU A 35 23.31 27.83 -16.55
CA LEU A 35 23.77 29.14 -16.09
C LEU A 35 24.97 29.58 -16.92
N ASN A 36 24.89 30.76 -17.51
CA ASN A 36 25.94 31.34 -18.35
C ASN A 36 27.11 31.98 -17.55
N ALA A 37 27.62 31.28 -16.54
CA ALA A 37 28.80 31.72 -15.80
C ALA A 37 30.06 31.01 -16.31
N ALA A 38 31.18 31.72 -16.37
CA ALA A 38 32.47 31.15 -16.79
C ALA A 38 32.99 30.10 -15.79
N ASN A 39 32.70 30.31 -14.50
CA ASN A 39 32.99 29.37 -13.43
C ASN A 39 31.67 28.99 -12.76
N VAL A 40 31.36 27.70 -12.72
CA VAL A 40 30.20 27.15 -12.03
C VAL A 40 30.68 26.04 -11.10
N GLU A 41 30.57 26.29 -9.80
CA GLU A 41 30.85 25.32 -8.75
C GLU A 41 29.59 25.14 -7.92
N ILE A 42 29.08 23.90 -7.84
CA ILE A 42 27.97 23.56 -6.95
C ILE A 42 28.56 23.31 -5.56
N LEU A 43 28.08 24.05 -4.58
CA LEU A 43 28.53 23.94 -3.19
C LEU A 43 27.79 22.80 -2.49
N THR A 44 28.53 22.01 -1.71
CA THR A 44 27.98 20.99 -0.82
C THR A 44 27.91 21.49 0.62
N ASP A 45 27.00 20.91 1.39
CA ASP A 45 26.78 21.11 2.82
C ASP A 45 26.49 19.77 3.50
N GLU A 46 26.05 19.79 4.75
CA GLU A 46 25.69 18.60 5.52
C GLU A 46 24.55 17.77 4.90
N ASN A 47 23.75 18.36 4.03
CA ASN A 47 22.58 17.76 3.39
C ASN A 47 22.81 17.44 1.92
N SER A 48 24.06 17.54 1.43
CA SER A 48 24.36 17.34 0.01
C SER A 48 25.71 16.69 -0.25
N THR A 49 25.78 15.94 -1.35
CA THR A 49 26.97 15.20 -1.76
C THR A 49 27.18 15.28 -3.27
N ILE A 50 28.44 15.28 -3.70
CA ILE A 50 28.81 15.08 -5.10
C ILE A 50 29.59 13.77 -5.20
N GLU A 51 29.03 12.80 -5.91
CA GLU A 51 29.68 11.52 -6.20
C GLU A 51 29.48 11.17 -7.67
N ASN A 52 30.53 10.71 -8.35
CA ASN A 52 30.47 10.31 -9.77
C ASN A 52 29.83 11.36 -10.70
N ASN A 53 30.10 12.65 -10.45
CA ASN A 53 29.53 13.77 -11.22
C ASN A 53 28.00 13.90 -11.11
N VAL A 54 27.43 13.42 -10.01
CA VAL A 54 26.02 13.58 -9.64
C VAL A 54 25.94 14.34 -8.32
N TYR A 55 25.24 15.48 -8.31
CA TYR A 55 24.91 16.21 -7.09
C TYR A 55 23.59 15.66 -6.53
N LYS A 56 23.61 15.33 -5.24
CA LYS A 56 22.44 14.85 -4.49
C LYS A 56 22.25 15.76 -3.29
N THR A 57 21.01 16.17 -3.01
CA THR A 57 20.71 16.93 -1.80
C THR A 57 19.32 16.60 -1.24
N THR A 58 19.24 16.51 0.08
CA THR A 58 17.96 16.53 0.80
C THR A 58 17.56 17.99 0.98
N GLY A 59 16.58 18.41 0.18
CA GLY A 59 16.12 19.78 0.09
C GLY A 59 16.20 20.31 -1.33
N ASN A 60 15.22 21.12 -1.70
CA ASN A 60 15.12 21.61 -3.07
C ASN A 60 16.07 22.78 -3.36
N VAL A 61 17.19 22.88 -2.63
CA VAL A 61 18.07 24.04 -2.64
C VAL A 61 19.40 23.67 -3.29
N ILE A 62 19.83 24.50 -4.25
CA ILE A 62 21.12 24.37 -4.93
C ILE A 62 21.86 25.68 -4.76
N ARG A 63 23.10 25.61 -4.25
CA ARG A 63 23.97 26.78 -4.09
C ARG A 63 25.09 26.73 -5.11
N ILE A 64 25.18 27.77 -5.93
CA ILE A 64 26.10 27.84 -7.07
C ILE A 64 27.04 29.02 -6.86
N LYS A 65 28.35 28.75 -6.78
CA LYS A 65 29.37 29.78 -6.78
C LYS A 65 29.75 30.14 -8.22
N THR A 66 29.67 31.43 -8.53
CA THR A 66 29.83 31.98 -9.89
C THR A 66 31.13 32.77 -10.08
N GLY A 67 31.89 32.97 -9.00
CA GLY A 67 33.22 33.60 -9.00
C GLY A 67 33.24 35.12 -8.84
N GLU A 68 32.13 35.83 -9.12
CA GLU A 68 32.05 37.29 -8.98
C GLU A 68 30.81 37.69 -8.19
N ALA A 69 31.01 38.56 -7.19
CA ALA A 69 29.94 39.11 -6.36
C ALA A 69 29.06 40.09 -7.14
N ASN A 70 27.76 40.13 -6.84
CA ASN A 70 26.80 41.09 -7.39
C ASN A 70 26.71 41.13 -8.92
N LYS A 71 27.11 40.07 -9.62
CA LYS A 71 27.12 40.00 -11.09
C LYS A 71 25.84 39.37 -11.61
N SER A 72 25.37 39.87 -12.75
CA SER A 72 24.22 39.32 -13.46
C SER A 72 24.61 38.19 -14.40
N TYR A 73 23.79 37.15 -14.38
CA TYR A 73 23.85 35.93 -15.17
C TYR A 73 22.46 35.65 -15.76
N THR A 74 22.41 34.78 -16.76
CA THR A 74 21.22 34.27 -17.41
C THR A 74 21.11 32.78 -17.08
N LEU A 75 19.99 32.42 -16.46
CA LEU A 75 19.56 31.03 -16.31
C LEU A 75 18.64 30.67 -17.48
N SER A 76 19.03 29.67 -18.26
CA SER A 76 18.18 29.04 -19.28
C SER A 76 17.53 27.80 -18.68
N MET A 77 16.23 27.65 -18.87
CA MET A 77 15.43 26.54 -18.36
C MET A 77 14.74 25.84 -19.52
N LYS A 78 14.67 24.52 -19.44
CA LYS A 78 13.88 23.69 -20.36
C LYS A 78 13.18 22.60 -19.56
N ASP A 79 11.89 22.44 -19.77
CA ASP A 79 11.13 21.31 -19.21
C ASP A 79 11.20 20.07 -20.11
N LYS A 80 10.65 18.96 -19.61
CA LYS A 80 10.55 17.69 -20.36
C LYS A 80 9.55 17.75 -21.51
N ALA A 81 8.59 18.68 -21.48
CA ALA A 81 7.68 18.96 -22.60
C ALA A 81 8.33 19.82 -23.69
N THR A 82 9.61 20.18 -23.51
CA THR A 82 10.47 20.97 -24.39
C THR A 82 10.18 22.46 -24.45
N ASN A 83 9.31 22.99 -23.58
CA ASN A 83 9.17 24.43 -23.43
C ASN A 83 10.46 25.00 -22.82
N ALA A 84 10.82 26.20 -23.26
CA ALA A 84 12.05 26.87 -22.85
C ALA A 84 11.76 28.28 -22.35
N SER A 85 12.50 28.69 -21.33
CA SER A 85 12.40 30.03 -20.74
C SER A 85 13.78 30.49 -20.25
N THR A 86 13.91 31.79 -19.98
CA THR A 86 15.15 32.38 -19.45
C THR A 86 14.85 33.38 -18.35
N ALA A 87 15.74 33.48 -17.36
CA ALA A 87 15.67 34.46 -16.29
C ALA A 87 17.03 35.13 -16.06
N ALA A 88 17.01 36.40 -15.64
CA ALA A 88 18.19 37.10 -15.20
C ALA A 88 18.38 36.90 -13.69
N LEU A 89 19.53 36.36 -13.29
CA LEU A 89 19.89 36.11 -11.90
C LEU A 89 21.10 36.98 -11.54
N LYS A 90 21.06 37.65 -10.40
CA LYS A 90 22.19 38.35 -9.80
C LYS A 90 22.75 37.52 -8.64
N SER A 91 24.08 37.30 -8.60
CA SER A 91 24.76 36.68 -7.46
C SER A 91 24.75 37.60 -6.23
N ASP A 92 24.87 37.03 -5.04
CA ASP A 92 24.98 37.76 -3.78
C ASP A 92 26.36 38.43 -3.60
N GLU A 93 26.59 39.03 -2.42
CA GLU A 93 27.85 39.65 -2.03
C GLU A 93 29.06 38.69 -1.99
N ASN A 94 28.81 37.38 -1.95
CA ASN A 94 29.81 36.32 -1.96
C ASN A 94 29.97 35.67 -3.34
N GLY A 95 29.24 36.14 -4.36
CA GLY A 95 29.24 35.55 -5.69
C GLY A 95 28.48 34.22 -5.77
N ILE A 96 27.51 34.01 -4.88
CA ILE A 96 26.68 32.81 -4.81
C ILE A 96 25.28 33.11 -5.36
N ILE A 97 24.75 32.16 -6.12
CA ILE A 97 23.34 32.09 -6.51
C ILE A 97 22.73 30.91 -5.79
N THR A 98 21.62 31.13 -5.09
CA THR A 98 20.84 30.08 -4.44
C THR A 98 19.56 29.86 -5.22
N LEU A 99 19.35 28.64 -5.70
CA LEU A 99 18.15 28.22 -6.43
C LEU A 99 17.30 27.34 -5.50
N ASN A 100 16.06 27.71 -5.26
CA ASN A 100 15.05 26.86 -4.63
C ASN A 100 14.13 26.31 -5.71
N VAL A 101 13.99 25.00 -5.84
CA VAL A 101 13.13 24.36 -6.85
C VAL A 101 11.80 23.98 -6.22
N GLU A 102 10.72 24.46 -6.81
CA GLU A 102 9.35 24.15 -6.38
C GLU A 102 8.59 23.60 -7.59
N ASP A 103 8.10 22.36 -7.47
CA ASP A 103 7.22 21.74 -8.46
C ASP A 103 5.87 21.48 -7.80
N THR A 104 4.86 22.27 -8.18
CA THR A 104 3.53 22.21 -7.56
C THR A 104 2.70 21.02 -8.05
N ALA A 105 3.11 20.38 -9.16
CA ALA A 105 2.45 19.24 -9.75
C ALA A 105 3.12 17.89 -9.36
N HIS A 106 4.36 17.92 -8.90
CA HIS A 106 5.08 16.75 -8.40
C HIS A 106 4.64 16.38 -6.98
N LYS A 107 4.13 15.16 -6.80
CA LYS A 107 3.49 14.74 -5.53
C LYS A 107 4.48 14.25 -4.46
N SER A 108 5.59 13.63 -4.86
CA SER A 108 6.73 13.26 -4.00
C SER A 108 7.77 12.46 -4.80
N GLY A 109 9.02 12.44 -4.33
CA GLY A 109 10.09 11.57 -4.85
C GLY A 109 11.40 12.28 -5.18
N VAL A 110 12.18 11.66 -6.08
CA VAL A 110 13.45 12.23 -6.57
C VAL A 110 13.19 13.09 -7.79
N TYR A 111 13.54 14.36 -7.69
CA TYR A 111 13.48 15.30 -8.79
C TYR A 111 14.82 15.39 -9.51
N THR A 112 14.87 14.78 -10.70
CA THR A 112 16.10 14.68 -11.50
C THR A 112 16.07 15.59 -12.72
N PHE A 113 17.14 16.38 -12.87
CA PHE A 113 17.42 17.19 -14.07
C PHE A 113 18.93 17.40 -14.22
N THR A 114 19.36 18.12 -15.27
CA THR A 114 20.77 18.49 -15.43
C THR A 114 21.00 19.99 -15.24
N LEU A 115 22.07 20.38 -14.56
CA LEU A 115 22.53 21.76 -14.43
C LEU A 115 23.93 21.88 -15.05
N ASN A 116 24.07 22.64 -16.14
CA ASN A 116 25.32 22.74 -16.90
C ASN A 116 25.95 21.37 -17.24
N GLY A 117 25.11 20.36 -17.48
CA GLY A 117 25.53 18.98 -17.79
C GLY A 117 25.83 18.08 -16.59
N MET A 118 25.82 18.60 -15.36
CA MET A 118 25.87 17.77 -14.14
C MET A 118 24.46 17.27 -13.80
N GLU A 119 24.34 15.99 -13.43
CA GLU A 119 23.08 15.44 -12.95
C GLU A 119 22.78 15.95 -11.54
N ILE A 120 21.55 16.44 -11.33
CA ILE A 120 21.06 16.95 -10.06
C ILE A 120 19.89 16.09 -9.61
N ASN A 121 19.99 15.56 -8.40
CA ASN A 121 18.94 14.81 -7.73
C ASN A 121 18.53 15.54 -6.45
N LEU A 122 17.36 16.18 -6.50
CA LEU A 122 16.74 16.82 -5.34
C LEU A 122 15.77 15.83 -4.71
N TYR A 123 15.99 15.52 -3.44
CA TYR A 123 15.09 14.72 -2.63
C TYR A 123 14.19 15.70 -1.88
N ASP A 124 12.87 15.57 -2.02
CA ASP A 124 11.96 16.44 -1.29
C ASP A 124 12.22 16.32 0.23
N ASN A 125 12.19 17.45 0.94
CA ASN A 125 12.51 17.53 2.37
C ASN A 125 11.41 16.93 3.28
N VAL A 126 10.62 15.98 2.78
CA VAL A 126 9.58 15.30 3.54
C VAL A 126 10.14 13.98 4.09
N GLU A 127 11.04 14.02 5.08
CA GLU A 127 11.50 12.83 5.84
C GLU A 127 11.83 11.56 5.01
N ASN A 128 12.30 11.70 3.77
CA ASN A 128 12.30 10.58 2.83
C ASN A 128 13.64 9.86 2.72
N ASP A 129 13.51 8.56 2.56
CA ASP A 129 14.58 7.59 2.49
C ASP A 129 15.58 7.86 1.37
N LYS A 130 16.86 7.61 1.66
CA LYS A 130 17.94 7.85 0.69
C LYS A 130 17.95 6.81 -0.43
N TYR A 131 17.59 5.57 -0.14
CA TYR A 131 17.72 4.44 -1.04
C TYR A 131 16.41 3.73 -1.34
N ILE A 132 15.34 4.00 -0.59
CA ILE A 132 14.01 3.43 -0.86
C ILE A 132 13.26 4.40 -1.78
N VAL A 133 12.86 3.89 -2.94
CA VAL A 133 12.12 4.63 -3.95
C VAL A 133 10.62 4.49 -3.71
N LYS A 134 10.17 3.29 -3.33
CA LYS A 134 8.75 3.00 -3.10
C LYS A 134 8.57 1.74 -2.27
N VAL A 135 7.50 1.72 -1.48
CA VAL A 135 7.03 0.53 -0.75
C VAL A 135 5.64 0.13 -1.23
N TYR A 136 5.33 -1.16 -1.09
CA TYR A 136 4.03 -1.74 -1.37
C TYR A 136 3.64 -2.63 -0.19
N ASP A 137 2.53 -2.25 0.43
CA ASP A 137 1.87 -3.06 1.44
C ASP A 137 1.30 -4.34 0.83
N GLY A 138 1.11 -5.34 1.67
CA GLY A 138 0.55 -6.63 1.28
C GLY A 138 -0.72 -6.89 2.06
N GLU A 139 -1.74 -7.40 1.37
CA GLU A 139 -3.03 -7.74 1.98
C GLU A 139 -3.42 -9.16 1.58
N ALA A 140 -3.97 -9.93 2.53
CA ALA A 140 -4.55 -11.25 2.28
C ALA A 140 -5.59 -11.59 3.36
N GLU A 141 -6.27 -12.72 3.23
CA GLU A 141 -7.07 -13.29 4.31
C GLU A 141 -6.18 -14.04 5.32
N GLU A 142 -6.62 -14.15 6.57
CA GLU A 142 -5.95 -14.95 7.59
C GLU A 142 -5.67 -16.37 7.07
N GLY A 143 -4.41 -16.82 7.22
CA GLY A 143 -3.95 -18.13 6.75
C GLY A 143 -3.52 -18.18 5.29
N GLU A 144 -3.80 -17.14 4.49
CA GLU A 144 -3.22 -16.96 3.16
C GLU A 144 -1.86 -16.26 3.25
N ALA A 145 -1.19 -16.13 2.10
CA ALA A 145 0.13 -15.53 1.99
C ALA A 145 0.04 -14.15 1.36
N ALA A 146 0.41 -13.11 2.11
CA ALA A 146 0.54 -11.74 1.62
C ALA A 146 2.01 -11.40 1.33
N GLU A 147 2.26 -10.56 0.33
CA GLU A 147 3.59 -10.15 -0.11
C GLU A 147 3.81 -8.66 0.11
N LEU A 148 4.94 -8.32 0.72
CA LEU A 148 5.49 -6.96 0.75
C LEU A 148 6.49 -6.77 -0.37
N ARG A 149 6.51 -5.58 -0.97
CA ARG A 149 7.54 -5.21 -1.94
C ARG A 149 8.17 -3.87 -1.59
N VAL A 150 9.49 -3.79 -1.76
CA VAL A 150 10.26 -2.55 -1.62
C VAL A 150 11.06 -2.36 -2.90
N VAL A 151 10.98 -1.16 -3.48
CA VAL A 151 11.79 -0.75 -4.62
C VAL A 151 12.88 0.17 -4.11
N THR A 152 14.13 -0.14 -4.43
CA THR A 152 15.31 0.63 -4.01
C THR A 152 16.13 1.09 -5.19
N THR A 153 17.07 2.00 -4.96
CA THR A 153 18.13 2.31 -5.93
C THR A 153 18.99 1.07 -6.23
N GLY A 154 19.71 1.10 -7.35
CA GLY A 154 20.47 -0.05 -7.86
C GLY A 154 21.69 -0.46 -7.02
N GLU A 155 22.19 0.42 -6.14
CA GLU A 155 23.38 0.16 -5.30
C GLU A 155 23.09 -0.68 -4.06
N VAL A 156 21.82 -0.83 -3.68
CA VAL A 156 21.41 -1.66 -2.54
C VAL A 156 21.72 -3.12 -2.82
N GLY A 157 22.38 -3.77 -1.86
CA GLY A 157 22.81 -5.16 -1.92
C GLY A 157 21.90 -6.12 -1.15
N LYS A 158 21.19 -5.65 -0.12
CA LYS A 158 20.20 -6.40 0.67
C LYS A 158 19.18 -5.46 1.29
N VAL A 159 17.99 -5.97 1.57
CA VAL A 159 16.95 -5.29 2.37
C VAL A 159 16.69 -6.09 3.64
N ARG A 160 16.42 -5.41 4.75
CA ARG A 160 16.01 -6.01 6.02
C ARG A 160 14.70 -5.39 6.47
N PHE A 161 13.75 -6.24 6.80
CA PHE A 161 12.49 -5.90 7.45
C PHE A 161 12.62 -6.21 8.94
N THR A 162 12.24 -5.28 9.80
CA THR A 162 12.24 -5.45 11.26
C THR A 162 10.83 -5.23 11.76
N ASP A 163 10.24 -6.21 12.45
CA ASP A 163 8.92 -6.06 13.05
C ASP A 163 8.98 -5.20 14.32
N THR A 164 7.80 -4.88 14.88
CA THR A 164 7.66 -4.07 16.09
C THR A 164 8.30 -4.69 17.34
N ASP A 165 8.51 -6.01 17.34
CA ASP A 165 9.16 -6.75 18.43
C ASP A 165 10.69 -6.80 18.26
N GLY A 166 11.22 -6.25 17.16
CA GLY A 166 12.65 -6.23 16.85
C GLY A 166 13.17 -7.48 16.14
N ASN A 167 12.29 -8.41 15.73
CA ASN A 167 12.71 -9.55 14.92
C ASN A 167 13.00 -9.11 13.49
N THR A 168 14.05 -9.68 12.89
CA THR A 168 14.53 -9.24 11.58
C THR A 168 14.43 -10.33 10.52
N ILE A 169 14.11 -9.92 9.29
CA ILE A 169 14.14 -10.77 8.10
C ILE A 169 15.00 -10.06 7.06
N THR A 170 16.08 -10.72 6.62
CA THR A 170 16.97 -10.17 5.58
C THR A 170 16.70 -10.84 4.24
N VAL A 171 16.39 -10.03 3.23
CA VAL A 171 16.19 -10.44 1.84
C VAL A 171 17.44 -10.08 1.04
N ALA A 172 18.06 -11.09 0.42
CA ALA A 172 19.30 -10.94 -0.35
C ALA A 172 19.12 -11.10 -1.87
N ALA A 173 17.96 -11.59 -2.31
CA ALA A 173 17.61 -11.68 -3.72
C ALA A 173 16.72 -10.50 -4.11
N SER A 174 16.97 -9.94 -5.29
CA SER A 174 16.21 -8.83 -5.86
C SER A 174 15.97 -9.05 -7.34
N GLU A 175 14.89 -8.50 -7.86
CA GLU A 175 14.66 -8.35 -9.30
C GLU A 175 15.17 -6.98 -9.76
N LYS A 176 15.89 -6.93 -10.89
CA LYS A 176 16.37 -5.66 -11.46
C LYS A 176 15.32 -5.13 -12.44
N ASN A 177 14.94 -3.88 -12.27
CA ASN A 177 13.98 -3.20 -13.15
C ASN A 177 14.72 -2.50 -14.32
N ASP A 178 13.98 -2.20 -15.39
CA ASP A 178 14.53 -1.58 -16.62
C ASP A 178 15.12 -0.18 -16.38
N ASP A 179 14.63 0.53 -15.36
CA ASP A 179 15.10 1.85 -14.93
C ASP A 179 16.37 1.81 -14.05
N GLY A 180 16.90 0.61 -13.78
CA GLY A 180 18.08 0.41 -12.94
C GLY A 180 17.80 0.28 -11.43
N THR A 181 16.54 0.41 -10.99
CA THR A 181 16.11 0.13 -9.62
C THR A 181 16.05 -1.38 -9.34
N LYS A 182 15.87 -1.75 -8.07
CA LYS A 182 15.74 -3.14 -7.62
C LYS A 182 14.48 -3.34 -6.80
N THR A 183 13.75 -4.42 -7.07
CA THR A 183 12.57 -4.83 -6.32
C THR A 183 12.93 -5.99 -5.38
N TRP A 184 12.54 -5.85 -4.13
CA TRP A 184 12.76 -6.83 -3.06
C TRP A 184 11.41 -7.26 -2.52
N SER A 185 11.20 -8.58 -2.42
CA SER A 185 9.94 -9.15 -1.97
C SER A 185 10.10 -10.01 -0.73
N MET A 186 9.10 -9.96 0.16
CA MET A 186 8.95 -10.88 1.28
C MET A 186 7.50 -11.32 1.39
N THR A 187 7.27 -12.62 1.48
CA THR A 187 5.94 -13.21 1.66
C THR A 187 5.79 -13.81 3.06
N LYS A 188 4.63 -13.57 3.70
CA LYS A 188 4.27 -14.15 4.99
C LYS A 188 2.80 -14.55 5.03
N SER A 189 2.51 -15.51 5.90
CA SER A 189 1.16 -15.84 6.35
C SER A 189 1.09 -15.59 7.86
N LYS A 190 0.03 -14.92 8.31
CA LYS A 190 -0.19 -14.55 9.71
C LYS A 190 -1.67 -14.68 10.08
N PRO A 191 -1.98 -14.73 11.39
CA PRO A 191 -3.33 -14.49 11.89
C PRO A 191 -3.90 -13.15 11.42
N ALA A 192 -5.20 -12.97 11.60
CA ALA A 192 -5.84 -11.68 11.31
C ALA A 192 -5.19 -10.55 12.13
N GLY A 193 -5.04 -9.39 11.49
CA GLY A 193 -4.45 -8.20 12.09
C GLY A 193 -3.52 -7.44 11.15
N GLU A 194 -2.97 -6.35 11.68
CA GLU A 194 -1.99 -5.51 10.98
C GLU A 194 -0.59 -5.72 11.56
N TYR A 195 0.39 -5.88 10.67
CA TYR A 195 1.79 -6.10 11.02
C TYR A 195 2.68 -5.09 10.28
N GLU A 196 3.21 -4.13 11.04
CA GLU A 196 4.10 -3.09 10.51
C GLU A 196 5.57 -3.52 10.59
N TYR A 197 6.35 -3.14 9.58
CA TYR A 197 7.79 -3.37 9.51
C TYR A 197 8.54 -2.08 9.18
N SER A 198 9.63 -1.81 9.91
CA SER A 198 10.62 -0.80 9.50
C SER A 198 11.62 -1.41 8.52
N ILE A 199 12.18 -0.59 7.63
CA ILE A 199 13.08 -1.06 6.57
C ILE A 199 14.51 -0.54 6.80
N SER A 200 15.48 -1.43 6.60
CA SER A 200 16.89 -1.05 6.50
C SER A 200 17.50 -1.62 5.22
N VAL A 201 18.38 -0.85 4.59
CA VAL A 201 19.06 -1.22 3.34
C VAL A 201 20.54 -1.45 3.60
N LYS A 202 21.16 -2.38 2.87
CA LYS A 202 22.60 -2.59 2.90
C LYS A 202 23.26 -1.99 1.67
N VAL A 203 24.15 -1.02 1.86
CA VAL A 203 24.95 -0.41 0.80
C VAL A 203 26.43 -0.61 1.14
N GLY A 204 27.13 -1.33 0.27
CA GLY A 204 28.48 -1.81 0.58
C GLY A 204 28.51 -2.69 1.84
N TYR A 205 29.21 -2.24 2.88
CA TYR A 205 29.32 -2.94 4.15
C TYR A 205 28.38 -2.44 5.25
N GLU A 206 27.77 -1.27 5.04
CA GLU A 206 26.97 -0.57 6.05
C GLU A 206 25.48 -0.89 5.93
N TRP A 207 24.80 -0.90 7.07
CA TRP A 207 23.34 -0.94 7.16
C TRP A 207 22.83 0.46 7.46
N ILE A 208 21.87 0.90 6.67
CA ILE A 208 21.28 2.22 6.76
C ILE A 208 19.80 2.01 7.07
N THR A 209 19.35 2.57 8.19
CA THR A 209 17.93 2.54 8.56
C THR A 209 17.24 3.69 7.87
N GLU A 210 16.13 3.38 7.23
CA GLU A 210 15.32 4.31 6.47
C GLU A 210 14.02 4.55 7.24
N ASN A 211 13.36 5.67 6.99
CA ASN A 211 12.12 6.08 7.64
C ASN A 211 10.90 5.34 7.08
N SER A 212 10.93 4.83 5.84
CA SER A 212 9.78 4.09 5.30
C SER A 212 9.44 2.88 6.16
N LYS A 213 8.14 2.71 6.31
CA LYS A 213 7.53 1.53 6.86
C LYS A 213 6.64 0.88 5.82
N VAL A 214 6.41 -0.40 6.01
CA VAL A 214 5.54 -1.21 5.17
C VAL A 214 4.66 -2.08 6.05
N LYS A 215 3.44 -2.38 5.61
CA LYS A 215 2.43 -3.10 6.39
C LYS A 215 1.94 -4.34 5.67
N LEU A 216 1.81 -5.42 6.43
CA LEU A 216 0.97 -6.56 6.06
C LEU A 216 -0.37 -6.47 6.80
N THR A 217 -1.47 -6.58 6.06
CA THR A 217 -2.82 -6.63 6.62
C THR A 217 -3.45 -7.98 6.31
N PHE A 218 -3.85 -8.71 7.35
CA PHE A 218 -4.60 -9.95 7.22
C PHE A 218 -6.02 -9.71 7.71
N THR A 219 -6.99 -9.78 6.81
CA THR A 219 -8.40 -9.69 7.19
C THR A 219 -8.85 -11.02 7.77
N GLU A 220 -9.70 -10.98 8.80
CA GLU A 220 -10.36 -12.19 9.29
C GLU A 220 -11.04 -12.91 8.13
N LYS A 221 -10.87 -14.24 8.09
CA LYS A 221 -11.58 -15.06 7.13
C LYS A 221 -13.08 -14.95 7.42
N ILE A 222 -13.87 -14.61 6.41
CA ILE A 222 -15.32 -14.62 6.53
C ILE A 222 -15.76 -16.04 6.89
N LEU A 223 -16.47 -16.12 8.01
CA LEU A 223 -16.83 -17.34 8.73
C LEU A 223 -17.71 -18.24 7.89
N ASP A 224 -17.12 -19.10 7.07
CA ASP A 224 -17.75 -20.37 6.78
C ASP A 224 -17.59 -21.29 8.01
N SER A 225 -18.11 -20.90 9.18
CA SER A 225 -17.98 -21.72 10.38
C SER A 225 -18.97 -22.88 10.35
N GLY A 226 -20.16 -22.67 9.80
CA GLY A 226 -21.24 -23.64 9.81
C GLY A 226 -21.79 -23.88 11.22
N LEU A 227 -21.65 -22.92 12.12
CA LEU A 227 -22.23 -22.95 13.47
C LEU A 227 -23.74 -22.73 13.39
N ILE A 228 -24.51 -23.40 14.24
CA ILE A 228 -25.97 -23.24 14.28
C ILE A 228 -26.30 -22.12 15.25
N ARG A 229 -26.73 -20.95 14.74
CA ARG A 229 -27.19 -19.82 15.54
C ARG A 229 -28.56 -20.08 16.16
N SER A 230 -29.48 -20.66 15.39
CA SER A 230 -30.80 -21.05 15.87
C SER A 230 -31.41 -22.17 15.04
N ALA A 231 -32.35 -22.89 15.64
CA ALA A 231 -33.16 -23.89 14.97
C ALA A 231 -34.58 -23.86 15.52
N GLU A 232 -35.56 -23.62 14.66
CA GLU A 232 -36.96 -23.43 15.04
C GLU A 232 -37.91 -24.10 14.05
N TYR A 233 -39.12 -24.43 14.50
CA TYR A 233 -40.18 -24.88 13.60
C TYR A 233 -40.95 -23.67 13.10
N ASP A 234 -40.99 -23.50 11.78
CA ASP A 234 -41.78 -22.46 11.14
C ASP A 234 -43.18 -22.99 10.82
N ALA A 235 -44.16 -22.58 11.62
CA ALA A 235 -45.53 -23.07 11.50
C ALA A 235 -46.22 -22.61 10.19
N GLU A 236 -45.75 -21.53 9.57
CA GLU A 236 -46.32 -21.01 8.32
C GLU A 236 -45.94 -21.89 7.12
N SER A 237 -44.66 -22.26 6.99
CA SER A 237 -44.21 -23.17 5.93
C SER A 237 -44.36 -24.65 6.28
N GLY A 238 -44.48 -24.98 7.57
CA GLY A 238 -44.45 -26.36 8.07
C GLY A 238 -43.05 -26.98 8.01
N LEU A 239 -41.99 -26.17 7.90
CA LEU A 239 -40.59 -26.60 7.78
C LEU A 239 -39.77 -26.19 8.99
N TYR A 240 -38.61 -26.81 9.16
CA TYR A 240 -37.64 -26.40 10.18
C TYR A 240 -36.72 -25.32 9.61
N LYS A 241 -36.70 -24.17 10.26
CA LYS A 241 -35.85 -23.03 9.91
C LYS A 241 -34.57 -23.07 10.74
N ILE A 242 -33.44 -23.19 10.05
CA ILE A 242 -32.10 -23.29 10.66
C ILE A 242 -31.29 -22.08 10.24
N THR A 243 -30.84 -21.27 11.20
CA THR A 243 -29.96 -20.13 10.97
C THR A 243 -28.53 -20.58 11.23
N ILE A 244 -27.69 -20.44 10.22
CA ILE A 244 -26.33 -20.96 10.17
C ILE A 244 -25.38 -19.77 9.99
N GLU A 245 -24.35 -19.68 10.82
CA GLU A 245 -23.29 -18.69 10.65
C GLU A 245 -22.45 -19.02 9.40
N GLY A 246 -22.34 -18.03 8.51
CA GLY A 246 -21.92 -18.18 7.13
C GLY A 246 -22.59 -19.38 6.46
N ARG A 247 -21.85 -20.46 6.22
CA ARG A 247 -22.33 -21.63 5.47
C ARG A 247 -22.03 -22.94 6.17
N ALA A 248 -22.92 -23.90 5.99
CA ALA A 248 -22.66 -25.30 6.33
C ALA A 248 -22.65 -26.17 5.08
N THR A 249 -21.82 -27.20 5.09
CA THR A 249 -21.88 -28.29 4.10
C THR A 249 -22.98 -29.30 4.47
N LYS A 250 -23.24 -29.49 5.76
CA LYS A 250 -24.26 -30.38 6.32
C LYS A 250 -24.82 -29.84 7.63
N ILE A 251 -26.05 -30.23 7.95
CA ILE A 251 -26.62 -30.13 9.29
C ILE A 251 -27.02 -31.52 9.78
N GLN A 252 -27.01 -31.72 11.10
CA GLN A 252 -27.44 -32.96 11.73
C GLN A 252 -28.36 -32.68 12.90
N PHE A 253 -29.50 -33.36 12.91
CA PHE A 253 -30.44 -33.42 14.04
C PHE A 253 -30.10 -34.66 14.87
N ILE A 254 -29.94 -34.51 16.17
CA ILE A 254 -29.58 -35.57 17.11
C ILE A 254 -30.66 -35.63 18.19
N SER A 255 -31.40 -36.75 18.28
CA SER A 255 -32.39 -36.95 19.35
C SER A 255 -31.71 -37.29 20.68
N GLU A 256 -32.48 -37.26 21.77
CA GLU A 256 -32.01 -37.55 23.13
C GLU A 256 -31.41 -38.97 23.29
N ASP A 257 -31.84 -39.92 22.47
CA ASP A 257 -31.31 -41.30 22.42
C ASP A 257 -30.05 -41.46 21.55
N GLY A 258 -29.56 -40.36 20.95
CA GLY A 258 -28.39 -40.33 20.08
C GLY A 258 -28.65 -40.74 18.63
N MET A 259 -29.89 -41.00 18.23
CA MET A 259 -30.23 -41.20 16.82
C MET A 259 -30.02 -39.92 16.03
N THR A 260 -29.50 -40.04 14.81
CA THR A 260 -29.15 -38.86 14.00
C THR A 260 -29.82 -38.85 12.64
N ARG A 261 -30.17 -37.64 12.17
CA ARG A 261 -30.58 -37.38 10.79
C ARG A 261 -29.75 -36.26 10.21
N THR A 262 -29.01 -36.55 9.14
CA THR A 262 -28.10 -35.60 8.49
C THR A 262 -28.65 -35.16 7.15
N TYR A 263 -28.59 -33.86 6.87
CA TYR A 263 -28.96 -33.27 5.60
C TYR A 263 -27.76 -32.53 5.02
N THR A 264 -27.39 -32.85 3.79
CA THR A 264 -26.40 -32.06 3.05
C THR A 264 -27.05 -30.79 2.52
N ARG A 265 -26.25 -29.75 2.27
CA ARG A 265 -26.72 -28.47 1.73
C ARG A 265 -27.66 -28.61 0.54
N TYR A 266 -27.35 -29.51 -0.38
CA TYR A 266 -28.13 -29.72 -1.61
C TYR A 266 -29.10 -30.91 -1.54
N HIS A 267 -29.43 -31.41 -0.34
CA HIS A 267 -30.38 -32.51 -0.19
C HIS A 267 -31.81 -32.04 -0.54
N ASP A 268 -32.65 -32.91 -1.12
CA ASP A 268 -34.03 -32.59 -1.53
C ASP A 268 -34.95 -32.15 -0.38
N SER A 269 -34.62 -32.53 0.85
CA SER A 269 -35.31 -32.04 2.06
C SER A 269 -34.98 -30.59 2.39
N VAL A 270 -33.88 -30.02 1.90
CA VAL A 270 -33.52 -28.61 2.08
C VAL A 270 -34.22 -27.81 0.98
N LYS A 271 -35.41 -27.32 1.29
CA LYS A 271 -36.35 -26.70 0.34
C LYS A 271 -35.94 -25.28 -0.05
N SER A 272 -35.29 -24.56 0.86
CA SER A 272 -34.77 -23.21 0.62
C SER A 272 -33.42 -23.04 1.30
N ARG A 273 -32.57 -22.26 0.64
CA ARG A 273 -31.28 -21.78 1.14
C ARG A 273 -31.17 -20.32 0.71
N LYS A 274 -31.19 -19.42 1.68
CA LYS A 274 -31.01 -17.99 1.43
C LYS A 274 -29.88 -17.48 2.30
N THR A 275 -29.09 -16.61 1.73
CA THR A 275 -27.87 -16.06 2.32
C THR A 275 -28.06 -14.57 2.54
N TYR A 276 -27.63 -14.07 3.69
CA TYR A 276 -27.87 -12.69 4.12
C TYR A 276 -26.60 -12.06 4.68
N ASP A 277 -26.49 -10.75 4.50
CA ASP A 277 -25.52 -9.93 5.24
C ASP A 277 -26.00 -9.61 6.67
N GLU A 278 -25.16 -8.95 7.45
CA GLU A 278 -25.44 -8.58 8.85
C GLU A 278 -26.67 -7.66 8.97
N ASP A 279 -26.92 -6.83 7.96
CA ASP A 279 -28.06 -5.92 7.88
C ASP A 279 -29.37 -6.63 7.48
N GLY A 280 -29.31 -7.92 7.12
CA GLY A 280 -30.44 -8.74 6.73
C GLY A 280 -30.83 -8.64 5.26
N ASN A 281 -29.97 -8.08 4.40
CA ASN A 281 -30.17 -8.08 2.96
C ASN A 281 -29.74 -9.41 2.34
N GLU A 282 -30.51 -9.92 1.39
CA GLU A 282 -30.15 -11.16 0.68
C GLU A 282 -28.92 -10.93 -0.22
N VAL A 283 -27.87 -11.72 -0.02
CA VAL A 283 -26.59 -11.64 -0.75
C VAL A 283 -26.27 -12.98 -1.40
N ASN A 284 -25.30 -13.01 -2.31
CA ASN A 284 -24.83 -14.26 -2.92
C ASN A 284 -24.12 -15.15 -1.89
N ASP A 285 -24.15 -16.48 -2.06
CA ASP A 285 -23.50 -17.42 -1.14
C ASP A 285 -21.96 -17.43 -1.20
N THR A 286 -21.38 -16.65 -2.10
CA THR A 286 -19.95 -16.35 -2.18
C THR A 286 -19.65 -14.87 -1.91
N ALA A 287 -20.67 -14.10 -1.51
CA ALA A 287 -20.50 -12.67 -1.23
C ALA A 287 -19.63 -12.45 0.00
N ARG A 288 -18.74 -11.46 -0.08
CA ARG A 288 -17.87 -11.07 1.04
C ARG A 288 -18.64 -10.52 2.25
N THR A 289 -19.86 -10.06 2.03
CA THR A 289 -20.73 -9.54 3.08
C THR A 289 -21.59 -10.63 3.73
N LEU A 290 -21.43 -11.90 3.35
CA LEU A 290 -22.20 -13.01 3.91
C LEU A 290 -21.95 -13.13 5.41
N ASP A 291 -23.01 -12.97 6.19
CA ASP A 291 -23.00 -13.17 7.64
C ASP A 291 -23.66 -14.50 8.02
N HIS A 292 -24.81 -14.81 7.44
CA HIS A 292 -25.54 -16.05 7.76
C HIS A 292 -26.34 -16.63 6.59
N GLU A 293 -26.57 -17.94 6.65
CA GLU A 293 -27.43 -18.69 5.74
C GLU A 293 -28.63 -19.27 6.50
N ILE A 294 -29.82 -19.13 5.93
CA ILE A 294 -31.05 -19.71 6.48
C ILE A 294 -31.49 -20.89 5.60
N TRP A 295 -31.62 -22.06 6.22
CA TRP A 295 -32.16 -23.25 5.58
C TRP A 295 -33.60 -23.49 6.03
N LEU A 296 -34.49 -23.76 5.08
CA LEU A 296 -35.80 -24.34 5.38
C LEU A 296 -35.78 -25.82 5.02
N VAL A 297 -35.99 -26.67 6.03
CA VAL A 297 -35.73 -28.11 5.96
C VAL A 297 -36.99 -28.90 6.28
N ASP A 298 -37.42 -29.74 5.34
CA ASP A 298 -38.41 -30.79 5.53
C ASP A 298 -37.74 -31.99 6.23
N ALA A 299 -37.49 -31.81 7.53
CA ALA A 299 -36.83 -32.80 8.35
C ALA A 299 -37.83 -33.87 8.79
N LYS A 300 -37.57 -35.12 8.38
CA LYS A 300 -38.40 -36.28 8.72
C LYS A 300 -38.14 -36.76 10.16
N ILE A 301 -38.22 -35.91 11.17
CA ILE A 301 -37.94 -36.24 12.58
C ILE A 301 -39.23 -36.58 13.36
N TYR A 302 -39.10 -37.25 14.50
CA TYR A 302 -40.27 -37.66 15.29
C TYR A 302 -40.80 -36.48 16.12
N SER A 303 -42.08 -36.15 15.93
CA SER A 303 -42.78 -35.09 16.68
C SER A 303 -42.76 -35.33 18.20
N GLY A 304 -42.69 -34.25 18.97
CA GLY A 304 -42.69 -34.26 20.44
C GLY A 304 -41.35 -34.57 21.10
N GLN A 305 -40.30 -34.89 20.33
CA GLN A 305 -38.96 -35.12 20.84
C GLN A 305 -38.10 -33.86 20.79
N LYS A 306 -37.11 -33.77 21.69
CA LYS A 306 -36.06 -32.74 21.64
C LYS A 306 -34.91 -33.21 20.76
N TYR A 307 -34.41 -32.29 19.95
CA TYR A 307 -33.26 -32.50 19.09
C TYR A 307 -32.20 -31.43 19.34
N THR A 308 -30.94 -31.85 19.34
CA THR A 308 -29.78 -30.95 19.19
C THR A 308 -29.43 -30.89 17.72
N VAL A 309 -29.31 -29.68 17.18
CA VAL A 309 -28.92 -29.41 15.80
C VAL A 309 -27.50 -28.87 15.78
N MET A 310 -26.66 -29.50 14.96
CA MET A 310 -25.28 -29.08 14.74
C MET A 310 -24.98 -28.98 13.26
N GLY A 311 -24.07 -28.08 12.90
CA GLY A 311 -23.61 -27.90 11.53
C GLY A 311 -22.22 -28.50 11.31
N LYS A 312 -21.90 -28.70 10.04
CA LYS A 312 -20.60 -29.16 9.56
C LYS A 312 -20.12 -28.19 8.49
N PHE A 313 -18.93 -27.63 8.65
CA PHE A 313 -18.21 -26.99 7.56
C PHE A 313 -16.93 -27.76 7.25
N GLU A 314 -16.63 -27.92 5.96
CA GLU A 314 -15.53 -28.76 5.45
C GLU A 314 -15.40 -30.12 6.17
N ALA A 315 -14.28 -30.38 6.85
CA ALA A 315 -13.98 -31.65 7.50
C ALA A 315 -14.51 -31.72 8.95
N GLY A 316 -14.83 -30.59 9.58
CA GLY A 316 -15.14 -30.48 11.01
C GLY A 316 -16.63 -30.43 11.33
N TRP A 317 -17.05 -31.09 12.41
CA TRP A 317 -18.41 -30.98 12.96
C TRP A 317 -18.39 -30.01 14.15
N ASN A 318 -19.28 -29.02 14.15
CA ASN A 318 -19.33 -28.01 15.21
C ASN A 318 -20.11 -28.51 16.41
N ARG A 319 -19.39 -29.10 17.37
CA ARG A 319 -19.99 -29.72 18.58
C ARG A 319 -20.27 -28.73 19.71
N GLU A 320 -19.69 -27.54 19.65
CA GLU A 320 -19.83 -26.51 20.71
C GLU A 320 -20.85 -25.42 20.35
N GLY A 321 -21.10 -25.16 19.06
CA GLY A 321 -22.16 -24.24 18.58
C GLY A 321 -23.38 -24.98 18.05
N THR A 322 -24.20 -25.49 18.97
CA THR A 322 -25.42 -26.24 18.66
C THR A 322 -26.67 -25.50 19.13
N ALA A 323 -27.81 -25.76 18.48
CA ALA A 323 -29.12 -25.26 18.91
C ALA A 323 -30.05 -26.43 19.29
N SER A 324 -30.93 -26.22 20.25
CA SER A 324 -31.97 -27.20 20.60
C SER A 324 -33.31 -26.81 20.01
N LEU A 325 -34.07 -27.78 19.52
CA LEU A 325 -35.45 -27.60 19.08
C LEU A 325 -36.34 -28.75 19.56
N THR A 326 -37.64 -28.47 19.71
CA THR A 326 -38.65 -29.50 19.90
C THR A 326 -39.32 -29.77 18.56
N ALA A 327 -39.39 -31.04 18.16
CA ALA A 327 -40.00 -31.43 16.90
C ALA A 327 -41.52 -31.25 16.96
N HIS A 328 -42.08 -30.70 15.89
CA HIS A 328 -43.51 -30.52 15.66
C HIS A 328 -43.97 -31.47 14.56
#